data_AF-A0A8B6Y629-F1
#
_entry.id   AF-A0A8B6Y629-F1
#
_cell.length_a   1.000
_cell.length_b   1.000
_cell.length_c   1.000
_cell.angle_alpha   90.00
_cell.angle_beta   90.00
_cell.angle_gamma   90.00
#
_symmetry.space_group_name_H-M   'P 1'
#
loop_
_entity.id
_entity.type
_entity.pdbx_description
1 polymer ?
#
loop_
_entity_poly.entity_id
_entity_poly.type
_entity_poly.pdbx_seq_one_letter_code
_entity_poly.pdbx_strand_id
1 'polypeptide(L)'
;MIGDDDNGNFLATLELLAKHNKTLQLHLEEVSCCQQEGHKMNAHYLGWSTQNEFIKECGGIVHGAIINEAHMAIYYSILVDGTPDVSHTEQITFVLRFVYFGTDKRWTVKERFLKVKNLQKKIGADIAKLIIDVLEQNGIDLKNCRGQGYDNGANMSGIYKGVQAIILQKNPQALYMPCSAHSLNLAGVHSAESSVEVKNYFG
;
A
#
# COMPACT_ATOMS: atom_id res chain seq x y z
N MET A 1 -8.60 -26.60 -11.42
CA MET A 1 -9.73 -27.17 -10.61
C MET A 1 -9.23 -27.56 -9.23
N ILE A 2 -10.05 -28.05 -8.29
CA ILE A 2 -9.51 -28.63 -7.05
C ILE A 2 -8.66 -29.85 -7.43
N GLY A 3 -7.44 -29.96 -6.90
CA GLY A 3 -6.47 -31.00 -7.22
C GLY A 3 -5.68 -30.80 -8.52
N ASP A 4 -5.77 -29.60 -9.12
CA ASP A 4 -5.01 -29.21 -10.32
C ASP A 4 -3.79 -28.40 -9.90
N ASP A 5 -2.63 -28.71 -10.49
CA ASP A 5 -1.36 -28.06 -10.13
C ASP A 5 -1.37 -26.54 -10.44
N ASP A 6 -2.24 -26.10 -11.37
CA ASP A 6 -2.42 -24.69 -11.76
C ASP A 6 -3.68 -24.03 -11.16
N ASN A 7 -4.19 -24.53 -10.04
CA ASN A 7 -5.42 -24.00 -9.41
C ASN A 7 -5.28 -22.64 -8.70
N GLY A 8 -4.06 -22.10 -8.66
CA GLY A 8 -3.73 -20.81 -8.08
C GLY A 8 -3.66 -20.79 -6.55
N ASN A 9 -3.03 -19.75 -6.00
CA ASN A 9 -2.66 -19.69 -4.58
C ASN A 9 -3.83 -19.87 -3.60
N PHE A 10 -5.04 -19.40 -3.94
CA PHE A 10 -6.19 -19.48 -3.05
C PHE A 10 -6.66 -20.93 -2.85
N LEU A 11 -6.85 -21.68 -3.94
CA LEU A 11 -7.29 -23.07 -3.88
C LEU A 11 -6.19 -23.95 -3.29
N ALA A 12 -4.94 -23.76 -3.69
CA ALA A 12 -3.80 -24.45 -3.10
C ALA A 12 -3.69 -24.23 -1.57
N THR A 13 -3.96 -23.02 -1.10
CA THR A 13 -3.97 -22.72 0.35
C THR A 13 -5.12 -23.44 1.05
N LEU A 14 -6.32 -23.47 0.45
CA LEU A 14 -7.46 -24.18 1.02
C LEU A 14 -7.22 -25.70 1.07
N GLU A 15 -6.60 -26.27 0.03
CA GLU A 15 -6.21 -27.69 0.00
C GLU A 15 -5.15 -28.01 1.07
N LEU A 16 -4.19 -27.11 1.30
CA LEU A 16 -3.22 -27.25 2.39
C LEU A 16 -3.91 -27.22 3.75
N LEU A 17 -4.82 -26.26 3.98
CA LEU A 17 -5.58 -26.16 5.23
C LEU A 17 -6.50 -27.37 5.44
N ALA A 18 -7.07 -27.93 4.37
CA ALA A 18 -7.94 -29.10 4.41
C ALA A 18 -7.23 -30.35 4.96
N LYS A 19 -5.91 -30.51 4.75
CA LYS A 19 -5.12 -31.60 5.35
C LYS A 19 -5.21 -31.65 6.88
N HIS A 20 -5.52 -30.52 7.50
CA HIS A 20 -5.61 -30.37 8.95
C HIS A 20 -7.03 -30.03 9.45
N ASN A 21 -8.02 -29.93 8.55
CA ASN A 21 -9.39 -29.59 8.90
C ASN A 21 -10.37 -30.52 8.17
N LYS A 22 -10.96 -31.46 8.92
CA LYS A 22 -11.84 -32.49 8.34
C LYS A 22 -13.09 -31.90 7.68
N THR A 23 -13.66 -30.83 8.23
CA THR A 23 -14.82 -30.15 7.65
C THR A 23 -14.48 -29.53 6.30
N LEU A 24 -13.35 -28.83 6.20
CA LEU A 24 -12.89 -28.24 4.95
C LEU A 24 -12.53 -29.33 3.93
N GLN A 25 -11.89 -30.42 4.37
CA GLN A 25 -11.59 -31.56 3.50
C GLN A 25 -12.85 -32.13 2.87
N LEU A 26 -13.88 -32.44 3.67
CA LEU A 26 -15.15 -32.98 3.16
C LEU A 26 -15.81 -32.02 2.17
N HIS A 27 -15.78 -30.71 2.45
CA HIS A 27 -16.30 -29.69 1.53
C HIS A 27 -15.55 -29.69 0.19
N LEU A 28 -14.21 -29.74 0.20
CA LEU A 28 -13.43 -29.78 -1.05
C LEU A 28 -13.66 -31.09 -1.83
N GLU A 29 -13.79 -32.22 -1.13
CA GLU A 29 -14.12 -33.52 -1.74
C GLU A 29 -15.49 -33.50 -2.43
N GLU A 30 -16.51 -32.94 -1.77
CA GLU A 30 -17.86 -32.79 -2.34
C GLU A 30 -17.84 -31.92 -3.60
N VAL A 31 -17.15 -30.76 -3.54
CA VAL A 31 -17.01 -29.87 -4.70
C VAL A 31 -16.26 -30.54 -5.85
N SER A 32 -15.20 -31.28 -5.55
CA SER A 32 -14.42 -32.02 -6.56
C SER A 32 -15.27 -33.10 -7.24
N CYS A 33 -16.06 -33.84 -6.46
CA CYS A 33 -16.97 -34.87 -6.98
C CYS A 33 -18.01 -34.26 -7.94
N CYS A 34 -18.69 -33.17 -7.54
CA CYS A 34 -19.64 -32.49 -8.40
C CYS A 34 -19.00 -31.98 -9.70
N GLN A 35 -17.77 -31.44 -9.64
CA GLN A 35 -17.04 -30.98 -10.83
C GLN A 35 -16.74 -32.13 -11.81
N GLN A 36 -16.34 -33.30 -11.31
CA GLN A 36 -16.06 -34.49 -12.13
C GLN A 36 -17.32 -35.06 -12.80
N GLU A 37 -18.45 -35.02 -12.11
CA GLU A 37 -19.75 -35.47 -12.64
C GLU A 37 -20.40 -34.46 -13.60
N GLY A 38 -19.81 -33.27 -13.79
CA GLY A 38 -20.38 -32.19 -14.60
C GLY A 38 -21.58 -31.50 -13.94
N HIS A 39 -21.80 -31.74 -12.64
CA HIS A 39 -22.86 -31.12 -11.86
C HIS A 39 -22.38 -29.80 -11.26
N LYS A 40 -23.21 -28.75 -11.40
CA LYS A 40 -22.91 -27.44 -10.84
C LYS A 40 -23.51 -27.33 -9.44
N MET A 41 -22.66 -27.28 -8.42
CA MET A 41 -23.12 -26.93 -7.06
C MET A 41 -23.71 -25.51 -7.04
N ASN A 42 -24.81 -25.33 -6.32
CA ASN A 42 -25.50 -24.04 -6.21
C ASN A 42 -24.65 -22.97 -5.49
N ALA A 43 -23.90 -23.35 -4.44
CA ALA A 43 -22.97 -22.46 -3.74
C ALA A 43 -21.82 -23.27 -3.12
N HIS A 44 -20.58 -22.95 -3.51
CA HIS A 44 -19.38 -23.60 -2.94
C HIS A 44 -18.31 -22.62 -2.46
N TYR A 45 -18.44 -21.31 -2.74
CA TYR A 45 -17.58 -20.23 -2.23
C TYR A 45 -16.09 -20.30 -2.60
N LEU A 46 -15.73 -21.14 -3.58
CA LEU A 46 -14.34 -21.28 -4.05
C LEU A 46 -14.04 -20.46 -5.32
N GLY A 47 -15.02 -19.69 -5.80
CA GLY A 47 -14.86 -18.87 -7.00
C GLY A 47 -14.03 -17.61 -6.73
N TRP A 48 -13.38 -17.11 -7.79
CA TRP A 48 -12.60 -15.86 -7.73
C TRP A 48 -13.42 -14.66 -7.24
N SER A 49 -14.73 -14.62 -7.53
CA SER A 49 -15.63 -13.56 -7.08
C SER A 49 -15.79 -13.58 -5.56
N THR A 50 -16.03 -14.76 -4.99
CA THR A 50 -16.13 -14.94 -3.53
C THR A 50 -14.80 -14.65 -2.86
N GLN A 51 -13.69 -15.10 -3.42
CA GLN A 51 -12.35 -14.79 -2.90
C GLN A 51 -12.14 -13.27 -2.83
N ASN A 52 -12.42 -12.55 -3.91
CA ASN A 52 -12.23 -11.09 -3.96
C ASN A 52 -13.18 -10.34 -3.03
N GLU A 53 -14.42 -10.81 -2.90
CA GLU A 53 -15.37 -10.29 -1.91
C GLU A 53 -14.84 -10.47 -0.49
N PHE A 54 -14.39 -11.68 -0.13
CA PHE A 54 -13.83 -11.98 1.18
C PHE A 54 -12.61 -11.10 1.49
N ILE A 55 -11.67 -10.98 0.55
CA ILE A 55 -10.49 -10.11 0.68
C ILE A 55 -10.91 -8.66 0.88
N LYS A 56 -11.93 -8.19 0.16
CA LYS A 56 -12.43 -6.81 0.28
C LYS A 56 -13.04 -6.56 1.66
N GLU A 57 -13.84 -7.48 2.20
CA GLU A 57 -14.44 -7.34 3.52
C GLU A 57 -13.38 -7.37 4.63
N CYS A 58 -12.42 -8.30 4.56
CA CYS A 58 -11.27 -8.32 5.47
C CYS A 58 -10.46 -7.02 5.38
N GLY A 59 -10.22 -6.55 4.17
CA GLY A 59 -9.55 -5.27 3.90
C GLY A 59 -10.30 -4.09 4.54
N GLY A 60 -11.62 -4.08 4.48
CA GLY A 60 -12.47 -3.07 5.12
C GLY A 60 -12.32 -3.05 6.64
N ILE A 61 -12.27 -4.22 7.29
CA ILE A 61 -12.06 -4.34 8.74
C ILE A 61 -10.69 -3.79 9.14
N VAL A 62 -9.64 -4.22 8.45
CA VAL A 62 -8.26 -3.75 8.71
C VAL A 62 -8.16 -2.25 8.48
N HIS A 63 -8.75 -1.77 7.39
CA HIS A 63 -8.76 -0.36 7.05
C HIS A 63 -9.48 0.48 8.11
N GLY A 64 -10.66 0.06 8.57
CA GLY A 64 -11.37 0.72 9.67
C GLY A 64 -10.55 0.78 10.96
N ALA A 65 -9.85 -0.30 11.30
CA ALA A 65 -8.95 -0.31 12.46
C ALA A 65 -7.80 0.70 12.32
N ILE A 66 -7.22 0.84 11.12
CA ILE A 66 -6.17 1.81 10.82
C ILE A 66 -6.68 3.24 11.00
N ILE A 67 -7.87 3.56 10.48
CA ILE A 67 -8.46 4.90 10.63
C ILE A 67 -8.70 5.21 12.11
N ASN A 68 -9.26 4.27 12.86
CA ASN A 68 -9.46 4.43 14.30
C ASN A 68 -8.15 4.67 15.05
N GLU A 69 -7.09 3.91 14.74
CA GLU A 69 -5.76 4.11 15.34
C GLU A 69 -5.21 5.52 15.01
N ALA A 70 -5.36 5.98 13.77
CA ALA A 70 -4.93 7.30 13.34
C ALA A 70 -5.70 8.42 14.06
N HIS A 71 -7.02 8.28 14.23
CA HIS A 71 -7.84 9.22 14.99
C HIS A 71 -7.46 9.25 16.48
N MET A 72 -7.17 8.11 17.09
CA MET A 72 -6.69 8.04 18.47
C MET A 72 -5.33 8.72 18.66
N ALA A 73 -4.44 8.60 17.67
CA ALA A 73 -3.15 9.28 17.69
C ALA A 73 -3.28 10.80 17.47
N ILE A 74 -4.37 11.25 16.86
CA ILE A 74 -4.69 12.63 16.44
C ILE A 74 -3.71 13.12 15.38
N TYR A 75 -2.42 13.21 15.71
CA TYR A 75 -1.36 13.71 14.83
C TYR A 75 -0.67 12.58 14.08
N TYR A 76 -0.34 12.86 12.82
CA TYR A 76 0.29 11.90 11.94
C TYR A 76 1.24 12.58 10.97
N SER A 77 2.10 11.78 10.36
CA SER A 77 2.84 12.12 9.15
C SER A 77 2.36 11.24 8.00
N ILE A 78 2.35 11.79 6.80
CA ILE A 78 2.02 11.06 5.58
C ILE A 78 3.32 10.71 4.83
N LEU A 79 3.46 9.45 4.46
CA LEU A 79 4.53 8.97 3.59
C LEU A 79 3.90 8.56 2.26
N VAL A 80 4.44 9.06 1.16
CA VAL A 80 3.96 8.75 -0.19
C VAL A 80 5.14 8.40 -1.07
N ASP A 81 5.04 7.24 -1.71
CA ASP A 81 6.05 6.77 -2.64
C ASP A 81 5.38 6.29 -3.94
N GLY A 82 6.06 6.49 -5.06
CA GLY A 82 5.57 6.19 -6.39
C GLY A 82 6.52 5.29 -7.15
N THR A 83 6.04 4.15 -7.64
CA THR A 83 6.82 3.25 -8.50
C THR A 83 6.11 3.07 -9.84
N PRO A 84 6.81 3.15 -10.98
CA PRO A 84 6.20 2.83 -12.27
C PRO A 84 5.88 1.33 -12.34
N ASP A 85 4.68 0.99 -12.81
CA ASP A 85 4.34 -0.39 -13.15
C ASP A 85 4.80 -0.79 -14.55
N VAL A 86 4.59 -2.06 -14.91
CA VAL A 86 4.94 -2.64 -16.22
C VAL A 86 4.30 -1.94 -17.41
N SER A 87 3.24 -1.16 -17.19
CA SER A 87 2.55 -0.36 -18.20
C SER A 87 2.97 1.12 -18.22
N HIS A 88 4.03 1.47 -17.46
CA HIS A 88 4.46 2.85 -17.20
C HIS A 88 3.41 3.73 -16.49
N THR A 89 2.43 3.12 -15.83
CA THR A 89 1.50 3.84 -14.94
C THR A 89 2.15 3.95 -13.56
N GLU A 90 2.15 5.14 -12.96
CA GLU A 90 2.70 5.32 -11.61
C GLU A 90 1.72 4.76 -10.58
N GLN A 91 2.18 3.85 -9.74
CA GLN A 91 1.43 3.35 -8.59
C GLN A 91 1.92 4.07 -7.34
N ILE A 92 1.04 4.83 -6.73
CA ILE A 92 1.34 5.67 -5.58
C ILE A 92 0.81 4.99 -4.32
N THR A 93 1.71 4.74 -3.38
CA THR A 93 1.43 4.12 -2.09
C THR A 93 1.35 5.18 -1.00
N PHE A 94 0.35 5.07 -0.13
CA PHE A 94 0.09 5.99 0.97
C PHE A 94 0.26 5.24 2.29
N VAL A 95 1.12 5.76 3.17
CA VAL A 95 1.36 5.20 4.51
C VAL A 95 1.24 6.32 5.54
N LEU A 96 0.49 6.06 6.60
CA LEU A 96 0.42 6.94 7.76
C LEU A 96 1.45 6.51 8.79
N ARG A 97 2.18 7.47 9.35
CA ARG A 97 3.10 7.26 10.48
C ARG A 97 2.65 8.11 11.66
N PHE A 98 2.45 7.51 12.82
CA PHE A 98 2.00 8.22 14.01
C PHE A 98 2.50 7.58 15.30
N VAL A 99 2.43 8.33 16.39
CA VAL A 99 2.78 7.85 17.74
C VAL A 99 1.50 7.41 18.43
N TYR A 100 1.42 6.13 18.78
CA TYR A 100 0.24 5.49 19.34
C TYR A 100 0.50 5.04 20.79
N PHE A 101 -0.46 5.34 21.67
CA PHE A 101 -0.43 4.84 23.05
C PHE A 101 -1.12 3.48 23.11
N GLY A 102 -0.31 2.43 23.31
CA GLY A 102 -0.78 1.06 23.36
C GLY A 102 -1.57 0.73 24.62
N THR A 103 -2.32 -0.37 24.55
CA THR A 103 -3.01 -0.96 25.72
C THR A 103 -2.03 -1.41 26.80
N ASP A 104 -0.79 -1.69 26.42
CA ASP A 104 0.33 -1.96 27.31
C ASP A 104 0.90 -0.70 27.99
N LYS A 105 0.22 0.44 27.84
CA LYS A 105 0.56 1.76 28.40
C LYS A 105 1.93 2.28 27.93
N ARG A 106 2.33 1.94 26.70
CA ARG A 106 3.58 2.42 26.09
C ARG A 106 3.30 3.18 24.80
N TRP A 107 4.10 4.22 24.58
CA TRP A 107 4.12 4.94 23.31
C TRP A 107 4.95 4.16 22.30
N THR A 108 4.38 3.94 21.12
CA THR A 108 5.03 3.24 20.01
C THR A 108 4.83 4.01 18.72
N VAL A 109 5.82 3.99 17.84
CA VAL A 109 5.64 4.49 16.48
C VAL A 109 4.98 3.39 15.66
N LYS A 110 3.87 3.73 15.01
CA LYS A 110 3.18 2.84 14.08
C LYS A 110 3.25 3.42 12.68
N GLU A 111 3.46 2.53 11.72
CA GLU A 111 3.28 2.80 10.30
C GLU A 111 2.14 1.92 9.80
N ARG A 112 1.21 2.53 9.06
CA ARG A 112 0.00 1.88 8.57
C ARG A 112 -0.20 2.17 7.10
N PHE A 113 -0.25 1.12 6.30
CA PHE A 113 -0.62 1.18 4.91
C PHE A 113 -2.08 1.65 4.79
N LEU A 114 -2.28 2.76 4.08
CA LEU A 114 -3.60 3.34 3.88
C LEU A 114 -4.22 2.87 2.57
N LYS A 115 -3.49 3.02 1.46
CA LYS A 115 -3.99 2.74 0.12
C LYS A 115 -2.88 2.72 -0.94
N VAL A 116 -3.13 2.04 -2.06
CA VAL A 116 -2.44 2.27 -3.34
C VAL A 116 -3.41 2.91 -4.33
N LYS A 117 -2.96 3.90 -5.09
CA LYS A 117 -3.71 4.51 -6.20
C LYS A 117 -2.84 4.55 -7.44
N ASN A 118 -3.44 4.20 -8.58
CA ASN A 118 -2.81 4.43 -9.87
C ASN A 118 -2.97 5.90 -10.25
N LEU A 119 -1.89 6.50 -10.70
CA LEU A 119 -1.85 7.84 -11.25
C LEU A 119 -1.15 7.77 -12.61
N GLN A 120 -1.82 8.24 -13.65
CA GLN A 120 -1.14 8.54 -14.91
C GLN A 120 -0.21 9.72 -14.68
N LYS A 121 1.00 9.72 -15.30
CA LYS A 121 2.03 10.74 -15.10
C LYS A 121 1.46 12.15 -15.00
N LYS A 122 1.67 12.78 -13.85
CA LYS A 122 1.05 14.06 -13.51
C LYS A 122 2.02 14.97 -12.75
N ILE A 123 1.71 16.27 -12.76
CA ILE A 123 2.54 17.31 -12.14
C ILE A 123 2.34 17.33 -10.61
N GLY A 124 3.25 17.95 -9.87
CA GLY A 124 3.20 18.01 -8.40
C GLY A 124 1.84 18.47 -7.82
N ALA A 125 1.13 19.37 -8.50
CA ALA A 125 -0.20 19.83 -8.08
C ALA A 125 -1.27 18.72 -8.07
N ASP A 126 -1.23 17.81 -9.04
CA ASP A 126 -2.16 16.69 -9.11
C ASP A 126 -1.88 15.66 -8.03
N ILE A 127 -0.60 15.41 -7.73
CA ILE A 127 -0.20 14.49 -6.66
C ILE A 127 -0.60 15.06 -5.30
N ALA A 128 -0.38 16.37 -5.09
CA ALA A 128 -0.84 17.04 -3.87
C ALA A 128 -2.35 16.95 -3.69
N LYS A 129 -3.11 17.17 -4.78
CA LYS A 129 -4.56 16.99 -4.77
C LYS A 129 -4.94 15.54 -4.43
N LEU A 130 -4.29 14.56 -5.06
CA LEU A 130 -4.53 13.15 -4.79
C LEU A 130 -4.30 12.80 -3.30
N ILE A 131 -3.24 13.33 -2.69
CA ILE A 131 -2.95 13.13 -1.26
C ILE A 131 -4.09 13.69 -0.40
N ILE A 132 -4.54 14.91 -0.69
CA ILE A 132 -5.63 15.54 0.05
C ILE A 132 -6.93 14.75 -0.14
N ASP A 133 -7.28 14.39 -1.37
CA ASP A 133 -8.47 13.61 -1.68
C ASP A 133 -8.46 12.25 -0.96
N VAL A 134 -7.29 11.59 -0.87
CA VAL A 134 -7.14 10.33 -0.13
C VAL A 134 -7.34 10.55 1.37
N LEU A 135 -6.77 11.60 1.95
CA LEU A 135 -6.96 11.90 3.38
C LEU A 135 -8.44 12.21 3.69
N GLU A 136 -9.08 13.04 2.87
CA GLU A 136 -10.49 13.42 3.01
C GLU A 136 -11.43 12.21 2.86
N GLN A 137 -11.21 11.34 1.87
CA GLN A 137 -11.99 10.10 1.68
C GLN A 137 -11.93 9.15 2.87
N ASN A 138 -10.86 9.24 3.67
CA ASN A 138 -10.64 8.42 4.85
C ASN A 138 -10.99 9.15 6.15
N GLY A 139 -11.54 10.36 6.07
CA GLY A 139 -11.90 11.17 7.25
C GLY A 139 -10.68 11.58 8.09
N ILE A 140 -9.51 11.73 7.48
CA ILE A 140 -8.28 12.15 8.15
C ILE A 140 -8.05 13.64 7.84
N ASP A 141 -8.06 14.48 8.87
CA ASP A 141 -7.90 15.92 8.70
C ASP A 141 -6.44 16.30 8.41
N LEU A 142 -6.21 16.93 7.27
CA LEU A 142 -4.91 17.48 6.87
C LEU A 142 -4.33 18.41 7.94
N LYS A 143 -5.15 19.14 8.70
CA LYS A 143 -4.70 20.04 9.79
C LYS A 143 -3.95 19.32 10.90
N ASN A 144 -4.18 18.02 11.07
CA ASN A 144 -3.48 17.20 12.05
C ASN A 144 -2.17 16.61 11.52
N CYS A 145 -1.88 16.79 10.24
CA CYS A 145 -0.60 16.38 9.65
C CYS A 145 0.56 17.19 10.27
N ARG A 146 1.63 16.50 10.67
CA ARG A 146 2.85 17.07 11.27
C ARG A 146 4.10 16.78 10.46
N GLY A 147 4.00 15.92 9.46
CA GLY A 147 5.11 15.61 8.57
C GLY A 147 4.65 15.05 7.23
N GLN A 148 5.43 15.32 6.20
CA GLN A 148 5.22 14.78 4.87
C GLN A 148 6.54 14.26 4.32
N GLY A 149 6.57 12.98 3.94
CA GLY A 149 7.79 12.28 3.52
C GLY A 149 7.62 11.66 2.15
N TYR A 150 8.39 12.16 1.17
CA TYR A 150 8.32 11.74 -0.24
C TYR A 150 9.71 11.64 -0.85
N ASP A 151 9.79 11.15 -2.08
CA ASP A 151 11.03 11.19 -2.87
C ASP A 151 11.53 12.63 -3.11
N ASN A 152 12.75 12.72 -3.64
CA ASN A 152 13.40 14.01 -3.91
C ASN A 152 13.11 14.54 -5.32
N GLY A 153 12.21 13.90 -6.08
CA GLY A 153 11.86 14.29 -7.44
C GLY A 153 11.22 15.69 -7.48
N ALA A 154 11.42 16.43 -8.56
CA ALA A 154 11.00 17.84 -8.65
C ALA A 154 9.49 18.05 -8.42
N ASN A 155 8.65 17.09 -8.82
CA ASN A 155 7.20 17.12 -8.56
C ASN A 155 6.85 16.95 -7.08
N MET A 156 7.68 16.28 -6.28
CA MET A 156 7.46 16.07 -4.84
C MET A 156 8.17 17.14 -4.01
N SER A 157 9.48 17.30 -4.22
CA SER A 157 10.38 18.13 -3.40
C SER A 157 10.43 19.61 -3.80
N GLY A 158 9.87 19.97 -4.96
CA GLY A 158 9.94 21.32 -5.51
C GLY A 158 9.37 22.39 -4.56
N ILE A 159 10.15 23.45 -4.31
CA ILE A 159 9.84 24.50 -3.32
C ILE A 159 8.70 25.46 -3.75
N TYR A 160 8.33 25.47 -5.03
CA TYR A 160 7.28 26.37 -5.56
C TYR A 160 6.02 25.63 -6.02
N LYS A 161 6.19 24.52 -6.74
CA LYS A 161 5.11 23.75 -7.38
C LYS A 161 5.12 22.27 -7.02
N GLY A 162 6.05 21.85 -6.15
CA GLY A 162 6.11 20.48 -5.67
C GLY A 162 5.02 20.21 -4.63
N VAL A 163 4.73 18.93 -4.42
CA VAL A 163 3.78 18.49 -3.38
C VAL A 163 4.10 19.12 -2.04
N GLN A 164 5.39 19.14 -1.66
CA GLN A 164 5.80 19.64 -0.35
C GLN A 164 5.40 21.09 -0.11
N ALA A 165 5.59 21.96 -1.10
CA ALA A 165 5.22 23.37 -1.04
C ALA A 165 3.69 23.55 -0.94
N ILE A 166 2.93 22.78 -1.72
CA ILE A 166 1.47 22.89 -1.77
C ILE A 166 0.83 22.43 -0.45
N ILE A 167 1.31 21.32 0.11
CA ILE A 167 0.82 20.81 1.40
C ILE A 167 1.24 21.76 2.52
N LEU A 168 2.46 22.29 2.51
CA LEU A 168 2.94 23.24 3.53
C LEU A 168 2.13 24.55 3.50
N GLN A 169 1.71 25.01 2.32
CA GLN A 169 0.83 26.17 2.19
C GLN A 169 -0.54 25.93 2.86
N LYS A 170 -1.08 24.71 2.77
CA LYS A 170 -2.38 24.34 3.36
C LYS A 170 -2.26 24.03 4.86
N ASN A 171 -1.15 23.47 5.29
CA ASN A 171 -0.83 23.20 6.68
C ASN A 171 0.65 23.48 6.96
N PRO A 172 0.99 24.65 7.51
CA PRO A 172 2.37 25.02 7.83
C PRO A 172 3.07 24.11 8.84
N GLN A 173 2.33 23.25 9.55
CA GLN A 173 2.87 22.30 10.51
C GLN A 173 3.27 20.96 9.85
N ALA A 174 2.89 20.71 8.60
CA ALA A 174 3.24 19.49 7.88
C ALA A 174 4.66 19.61 7.27
N LEU A 175 5.68 19.43 8.11
CA LEU A 175 7.08 19.63 7.70
C LEU A 175 7.55 18.58 6.70
N TYR A 176 8.27 19.02 5.66
CA TYR A 176 8.80 18.12 4.64
C TYR A 176 10.09 17.43 5.09
N MET A 177 10.11 16.11 4.92
CA MET A 177 11.28 15.26 5.15
C MET A 177 11.67 14.57 3.84
N PRO A 178 12.84 14.86 3.26
CA PRO A 178 13.29 14.20 2.03
C PRO A 178 13.62 12.72 2.27
N CYS A 179 13.45 11.90 1.25
CA CYS A 179 13.76 10.47 1.32
C CYS A 179 15.26 10.23 1.44
N SER A 180 15.71 9.72 2.59
CA SER A 180 17.13 9.43 2.83
C SER A 180 17.67 8.35 1.90
N ALA A 181 16.86 7.34 1.55
CA ALA A 181 17.27 6.29 0.61
C ALA A 181 17.53 6.87 -0.79
N HIS A 182 16.67 7.76 -1.27
CA HIS A 182 16.86 8.46 -2.53
C HIS A 182 18.11 9.35 -2.47
N SER A 183 18.30 10.12 -1.39
CA SER A 183 19.50 10.95 -1.18
C SER A 183 20.79 10.13 -1.21
N LEU A 184 20.80 8.96 -0.55
CA LEU A 184 21.96 8.06 -0.54
C LEU A 184 22.23 7.49 -1.92
N ASN A 185 21.19 7.08 -2.65
CA ASN A 185 21.32 6.60 -4.02
C ASN A 185 21.93 7.66 -4.94
N LEU A 186 21.45 8.91 -4.86
CA LEU A 186 22.02 10.02 -5.64
C LEU A 186 23.50 10.29 -5.29
N ALA A 187 23.86 10.23 -4.01
CA ALA A 187 25.24 10.37 -3.60
C ALA A 187 26.13 9.26 -4.20
N GLY A 188 25.63 8.01 -4.22
CA GLY A 188 26.34 6.89 -4.83
C GLY A 188 26.51 7.06 -6.34
N VAL A 189 25.43 7.41 -7.06
CA VAL A 189 25.45 7.63 -8.51
C VAL A 189 26.42 8.74 -8.88
N HIS A 190 26.32 9.92 -8.26
CA HIS A 190 27.23 11.03 -8.56
C HIS A 190 28.69 10.72 -8.21
N SER A 191 28.93 9.95 -7.14
CA SER A 191 30.28 9.51 -6.77
C SER A 191 30.85 8.58 -7.85
N ALA A 192 30.07 7.61 -8.34
CA ALA A 192 30.49 6.72 -9.41
C ALA A 192 30.73 7.46 -10.73
N GLU A 193 29.86 8.41 -11.09
CA GLU A 193 29.98 9.22 -12.30
C GLU A 193 31.18 10.17 -12.28
N SER A 194 31.72 10.48 -11.10
CA SER A 194 32.88 11.35 -10.93
C SER A 194 34.22 10.71 -11.34
N SER A 195 34.28 9.38 -11.46
CA SER A 195 35.47 8.65 -11.95
C SER A 195 35.15 7.94 -13.25
N VAL A 196 36.00 8.18 -14.26
CA VAL A 196 35.88 7.53 -15.57
C VAL A 196 36.10 6.02 -15.44
N GLU A 197 37.03 5.56 -14.60
CA GLU A 197 37.27 4.14 -14.39
C GLU A 197 36.05 3.44 -13.76
N VAL A 198 35.47 4.06 -12.73
CA VAL A 198 34.30 3.52 -12.03
C VAL A 198 33.07 3.53 -12.93
N LYS A 199 32.86 4.60 -13.70
CA LYS A 199 31.79 4.68 -14.69
C LYS A 199 31.91 3.56 -15.73
N ASN A 200 33.09 3.35 -16.29
CA ASN A 200 33.33 2.28 -17.27
C ASN A 200 33.15 0.88 -16.67
N TYR A 201 33.38 0.70 -15.37
CA TYR A 201 33.17 -0.58 -14.68
C TYR A 201 31.68 -0.90 -14.49
N PHE A 202 30.86 0.08 -14.10
CA PHE A 202 29.43 -0.12 -13.81
C PHE A 202 28.51 0.02 -15.05
N GLY A 203 28.96 0.68 -16.12
CA GLY A 203 28.22 0.86 -17.38
C GLY A 203 27.80 2.30 -17.63
#